data_AF-A0A8E2EHB5-F1
#
_entry.id   AF-A0A8E2EHB5-F1
#
_cell.length_a   1.000
_cell.length_b   1.000
_cell.length_c   1.000
_cell.angle_alpha   90.00
_cell.angle_beta   90.00
_cell.angle_gamma   90.00
#
_symmetry.space_group_name_H-M   'P 1'
#
loop_
_entity.id
_entity.type
_entity.pdbx_description
1 polymer ?
#
loop_
_entity_poly.entity_id
_entity_poly.type
_entity_poly.pdbx_seq_one_letter_code
_entity_poly.pdbx_strand_id
1 'polypeptide(L)'
;MPVLKGLDCSIELAGTTEKLKEYGASYADGVVEVFVAIPAIPKPFTVHLTSTGYIAPGLAMFVYIDGVYQCNRNRRGLIIPDGVQPLNMTNVDFRVRQKEERREDGTFMGREWNFEKLNV
;
A
#
# COMPACT_ATOMS: atom_id res chain seq x y z
N MET A 1 5.46 -8.83 -3.75
CA MET A 1 6.18 -9.15 -2.49
C MET A 1 5.82 -10.57 -2.04
N PRO A 2 6.72 -11.40 -1.48
CA PRO A 2 6.29 -12.56 -0.70
C PRO A 2 5.40 -12.17 0.47
N VAL A 3 4.49 -13.07 0.81
CA VAL A 3 3.48 -12.86 1.84
C VAL A 3 4.15 -12.77 3.21
N LEU A 4 4.12 -11.59 3.85
CA LEU A 4 4.67 -11.40 5.19
C LEU A 4 3.55 -11.56 6.22
N LYS A 5 3.60 -12.61 7.06
CA LYS A 5 2.60 -12.85 8.12
C LYS A 5 1.15 -12.81 7.60
N GLY A 6 0.87 -13.32 6.39
CA GLY A 6 -0.47 -13.31 5.78
C GLY A 6 -0.87 -11.99 5.09
N LEU A 7 0.06 -11.05 4.92
CA LEU A 7 -0.13 -9.82 4.16
C LEU A 7 0.51 -9.91 2.77
N ASP A 8 -0.24 -9.54 1.74
CA ASP A 8 0.25 -9.35 0.37
C ASP A 8 0.25 -7.85 0.05
N CYS A 9 1.40 -7.33 -0.36
CA CYS A 9 1.57 -5.95 -0.76
C CYS A 9 2.15 -5.90 -2.16
N SER A 10 1.64 -5.00 -2.99
CA SER A 10 2.10 -4.83 -4.36
C SER A 10 1.94 -3.39 -4.85
N ILE A 11 2.77 -3.03 -5.81
CA ILE A 11 2.61 -1.79 -6.57
C ILE A 11 1.89 -2.14 -7.88
N GLU A 12 0.76 -1.49 -8.15
CA GLU A 12 -0.10 -1.76 -9.31
C GLU A 12 -0.21 -0.51 -10.20
N LEU A 13 -0.30 -0.68 -11.52
CA LEU A 13 -0.69 0.42 -12.40
C LEU A 13 -2.11 0.89 -12.06
N ALA A 14 -2.33 2.20 -11.99
CA ALA A 14 -3.63 2.70 -11.55
C ALA A 14 -4.73 2.31 -12.56
N GLY A 15 -5.87 1.88 -12.02
CA GLY A 15 -7.00 1.40 -12.82
C GLY A 15 -6.87 -0.05 -13.30
N THR A 16 -5.77 -0.74 -13.01
CA THR A 16 -5.61 -2.17 -13.30
C THR A 16 -5.30 -2.97 -12.02
N THR A 17 -5.24 -4.29 -12.15
CA THR A 17 -4.71 -5.22 -11.14
C THR A 17 -3.32 -5.73 -11.54
N GLU A 18 -2.69 -5.07 -12.52
CA GLU A 18 -1.38 -5.45 -13.03
C GLU A 18 -0.30 -5.04 -12.01
N LYS A 19 0.25 -6.05 -11.34
CA LYS A 19 1.35 -5.88 -10.39
C LYS A 19 2.65 -5.58 -11.15
N LEU A 20 3.32 -4.51 -10.77
CA LEU A 20 4.65 -4.20 -11.27
C LEU A 20 5.68 -5.19 -10.77
N LYS A 21 6.69 -5.44 -11.60
CA LYS A 21 7.83 -6.28 -11.20
C LYS A 21 8.67 -5.54 -10.16
N GLU A 22 8.79 -6.17 -9.01
CA GLU A 22 9.60 -5.70 -7.89
C GLU A 22 11.00 -6.35 -7.92
N TYR A 23 12.00 -5.59 -7.48
CA TYR A 23 13.41 -5.96 -7.46
C TYR A 23 14.00 -5.70 -6.08
N GLY A 24 15.03 -6.47 -5.70
CA GLY A 24 15.79 -6.23 -4.47
C GLY A 24 14.98 -6.28 -3.18
N ALA A 25 13.93 -7.10 -3.13
CA ALA A 25 13.02 -7.16 -1.99
C ALA A 25 13.76 -7.52 -0.69
N SER A 26 13.68 -6.66 0.32
CA SER A 26 14.22 -6.87 1.65
C SER A 26 13.09 -6.86 2.69
N TYR A 27 13.22 -7.74 3.69
CA TYR A 27 12.21 -7.95 4.72
C TYR A 27 12.82 -7.73 6.10
N ALA A 28 12.17 -6.88 6.88
CA ALA A 28 12.44 -6.72 8.31
C ALA A 28 11.11 -6.85 9.07
N ASP A 29 11.16 -6.76 10.41
CA ASP A 29 9.96 -6.93 11.24
C ASP A 29 8.90 -5.84 10.96
N GLY A 30 7.92 -6.18 10.12
CA GLY A 30 6.85 -5.28 9.70
C GLY A 30 7.22 -4.24 8.64
N VAL A 31 8.39 -4.37 8.01
CA VAL A 31 8.87 -3.48 6.94
C VAL A 31 9.24 -4.31 5.71
N VAL A 32 8.81 -3.82 4.55
CA VAL A 32 9.20 -4.36 3.25
C VAL A 32 9.75 -3.21 2.41
N GLU A 33 10.95 -3.40 1.89
CA GLU A 33 11.58 -2.47 0.95
C GLU A 33 11.75 -3.17 -0.39
N VAL A 34 11.36 -2.49 -1.47
CA VAL A 34 11.44 -2.99 -2.84
C VAL A 34 11.80 -1.86 -3.79
N PHE A 35 12.39 -2.23 -4.92
CA PHE A 35 12.62 -1.33 -6.04
C PHE A 35 11.70 -1.72 -7.20
N VAL A 36 11.23 -0.72 -7.96
CA VAL A 36 10.46 -0.93 -9.18
C VAL A 36 11.12 -0.19 -10.33
N ALA A 37 11.12 -0.82 -11.51
CA ALA A 37 11.60 -0.16 -12.71
C ALA A 37 10.59 0.93 -13.13
N ILE A 38 11.09 2.12 -13.44
CA ILE A 38 10.26 3.22 -13.95
C ILE A 38 9.76 2.83 -15.35
N PRO A 39 8.43 2.76 -15.58
CA PRO A 39 7.87 2.53 -16.91
C PRO A 39 8.32 3.60 -17.92
N ALA A 40 8.50 3.21 -19.18
CA ALA A 40 8.93 4.13 -20.24
C ALA A 40 7.91 5.24 -20.54
N ILE A 41 6.62 4.98 -20.26
CA ILE A 41 5.52 5.92 -20.44
C ILE A 41 5.07 6.36 -19.04
N PRO A 42 4.93 7.67 -18.79
CA PRO A 42 4.39 8.16 -17.53
C PRO A 42 3.03 7.54 -17.23
N LYS A 43 2.87 6.96 -16.05
CA LYS A 43 1.64 6.29 -15.64
C LYS A 43 1.39 6.42 -14.13
N PRO A 44 0.14 6.64 -13.71
CA PRO A 44 -0.24 6.60 -12.31
C PRO A 44 -0.11 5.18 -11.76
N PHE A 45 0.14 5.08 -10.46
CA PHE A 45 0.22 3.81 -9.76
C PHE A 45 -0.43 3.85 -8.38
N THR A 46 -0.67 2.67 -7.83
CA THR A 46 -1.22 2.49 -6.49
C THR A 46 -0.37 1.51 -5.70
N VAL A 47 -0.33 1.66 -4.37
CA VAL A 47 0.17 0.62 -3.47
C VAL A 47 -1.04 -0.06 -2.86
N HIS A 48 -1.09 -1.38 -3.00
CA HIS A 48 -2.21 -2.22 -2.60
C HIS A 48 -1.74 -3.27 -1.59
N LEU A 49 -2.28 -3.19 -0.37
CA LEU A 49 -2.03 -4.11 0.73
C LEU A 49 -3.31 -4.86 1.09
N THR A 50 -3.27 -6.19 1.02
CA THR A 50 -4.38 -7.06 1.41
C THR A 50 -3.93 -8.08 2.44
N SER A 51 -4.87 -8.61 3.22
CA SER A 51 -4.62 -9.78 4.06
C SER A 51 -5.37 -11.01 3.56
N THR A 52 -4.72 -12.17 3.62
CA THR A 52 -5.33 -13.46 3.28
C THR A 52 -6.23 -13.99 4.40
N GLY A 53 -6.16 -13.41 5.59
CA GLY A 53 -7.00 -13.73 6.73
C GLY A 53 -6.91 -12.66 7.82
N TYR A 54 -7.38 -13.03 9.01
CA TYR A 54 -7.26 -12.19 10.21
C TYR A 54 -5.82 -12.11 10.68
N ILE A 55 -5.32 -10.88 10.83
CA ILE A 55 -3.95 -10.61 11.28
C ILE A 55 -3.93 -10.17 12.74
N ALA A 56 -4.75 -9.17 13.08
CA ALA A 56 -4.81 -8.54 14.39
C ALA A 56 -6.09 -7.70 14.52
N PRO A 57 -6.48 -7.22 15.72
CA PRO A 57 -7.63 -6.33 15.89
C PRO A 57 -7.50 -4.98 15.16
N GLY A 58 -6.29 -4.63 14.73
CA GLY A 58 -6.05 -3.48 13.87
C GLY A 58 -4.73 -3.59 13.14
N LEU A 59 -4.65 -2.88 12.02
CA LEU A 59 -3.48 -2.80 11.16
C LEU A 59 -3.28 -1.36 10.70
N ALA A 60 -2.02 -0.93 10.67
CA ALA A 60 -1.61 0.34 10.10
C ALA A 60 -0.63 0.09 8.94
N MET A 61 -0.83 0.79 7.84
CA MET A 61 0.06 0.83 6.68
C MET A 61 0.67 2.22 6.59
N PHE A 62 1.98 2.29 6.38
CA PHE A 62 2.71 3.52 6.12
C PHE A 62 3.47 3.36 4.81
N VAL A 63 3.37 4.36 3.93
CA VAL A 63 4.07 4.35 2.64
C VAL A 63 5.16 5.40 2.66
N TYR A 64 6.37 4.95 2.32
CA TYR A 64 7.52 5.79 2.06
C TYR A 64 7.95 5.53 0.61
N ILE A 65 8.21 6.60 -0.13
CA ILE A 65 8.80 6.55 -1.48
C ILE A 65 10.10 7.35 -1.40
N ASP A 66 11.21 6.73 -1.79
CA ASP A 66 12.57 7.30 -1.69
C ASP A 66 12.89 7.84 -0.29
N GLY A 67 12.46 7.12 0.75
CA GLY A 67 12.63 7.52 2.15
C GLY A 67 11.70 8.63 2.65
N VAL A 68 10.87 9.21 1.78
CA VAL A 68 9.93 10.30 2.12
C VAL A 68 8.56 9.73 2.42
N TYR A 69 8.01 10.08 3.60
CA TYR A 69 6.64 9.72 3.98
C TYR A 69 5.61 10.26 2.99
N GLN A 70 4.68 9.41 2.58
CA GLN A 70 3.65 9.75 1.60
C GLN A 70 2.26 9.77 2.22
N CYS A 71 1.84 8.67 2.84
CA CYS A 71 0.52 8.54 3.45
C CYS A 71 0.46 7.33 4.39
N ASN A 72 -0.64 7.21 5.14
CA ASN A 72 -0.95 6.04 5.93
C ASN A 72 -2.43 5.64 5.85
N ARG A 73 -2.71 4.38 6.17
CA ARG A 73 -4.06 3.86 6.38
C ARG A 73 -4.11 3.07 7.66
N ASN A 74 -5.18 3.25 8.43
CA ASN A 74 -5.39 2.57 9.69
C ASN A 74 -6.76 1.88 9.63
N ARG A 75 -6.77 0.57 9.86
CA ARG A 75 -7.99 -0.19 10.14
C ARG A 75 -7.93 -0.65 11.59
N ARG A 76 -8.95 -0.31 12.37
CA ARG A 76 -9.12 -0.75 13.76
C ARG A 76 -10.44 -1.51 13.87
N GLY A 77 -10.57 -2.37 14.88
CA GLY A 77 -11.79 -3.14 15.11
C GLY A 77 -11.99 -4.23 14.06
N LEU A 78 -10.91 -4.92 13.69
CA LEU A 78 -11.01 -6.19 12.99
C LEU A 78 -11.43 -7.28 13.98
N ILE A 79 -12.35 -8.13 13.56
CA ILE A 79 -12.99 -9.15 14.39
C ILE A 79 -12.34 -10.50 14.08
N ILE A 80 -12.10 -11.29 15.12
CA ILE A 80 -11.62 -12.67 14.96
C ILE A 80 -12.71 -13.45 14.20
N PRO A 81 -12.38 -14.13 13.09
CA PRO A 81 -13.37 -14.83 12.29
C PRO A 81 -13.98 -16.00 13.08
N ASP A 82 -15.31 -16.03 13.19
CA ASP A 82 -16.06 -17.18 13.73
C ASP A 82 -16.75 -18.03 12.64
N GLY A 83 -16.51 -17.69 11.37
CA GLY A 83 -17.13 -18.32 10.20
C GLY A 83 -18.42 -17.65 9.71
N VAL A 84 -18.95 -16.67 10.45
CA VAL A 84 -20.19 -15.95 10.10
C VAL A 84 -19.91 -14.51 9.67
N GLN A 85 -18.82 -13.88 10.14
CA GLN A 85 -18.53 -12.49 9.79
C GLN A 85 -18.13 -12.33 8.32
N PRO A 86 -18.52 -11.21 7.68
CA PRO A 86 -18.00 -10.84 6.37
C PRO A 86 -16.49 -10.57 6.38
N LEU A 87 -15.83 -10.88 5.26
CA LEU A 87 -14.37 -10.72 5.13
C LEU A 87 -13.86 -9.28 5.38
N ASN A 88 -14.65 -8.25 5.10
CA ASN A 88 -14.26 -6.86 5.36
C ASN A 88 -14.23 -6.49 6.86
N MET A 89 -14.79 -7.33 7.72
CA MET A 89 -14.69 -7.21 9.17
C MET A 89 -13.49 -7.95 9.75
N THR A 90 -12.92 -8.91 9.02
CA THR A 90 -11.82 -9.78 9.47
C THR A 90 -10.50 -9.44 8.80
N ASN A 91 -10.54 -9.05 7.53
CA ASN A 91 -9.39 -8.80 6.66
C ASN A 91 -9.22 -7.31 6.36
N VAL A 92 -8.03 -6.97 5.86
CA VAL A 92 -7.73 -5.63 5.33
C VAL A 92 -7.63 -5.65 3.82
N ASP A 93 -8.05 -4.53 3.23
CA ASP A 93 -7.81 -4.15 1.85
C ASP A 93 -7.54 -2.64 1.85
N PHE A 94 -6.28 -2.27 1.67
CA PHE A 94 -5.84 -0.89 1.56
C PHE A 94 -5.30 -0.65 0.17
N ARG A 95 -5.88 0.34 -0.51
CA ARG A 95 -5.39 0.84 -1.79
C ARG A 95 -5.16 2.34 -1.69
N VAL A 96 -3.91 2.76 -1.85
CA VAL A 96 -3.48 4.16 -1.78
C VAL A 96 -2.78 4.57 -3.06
N ARG A 97 -2.90 5.85 -3.43
CA ARG A 97 -2.48 6.35 -4.76
C ARG A 97 -1.87 7.74 -4.75
N GLN A 98 -1.65 8.33 -3.58
CA GLN A 98 -1.33 9.75 -3.48
C GLN A 98 -0.55 10.07 -2.21
N LYS A 99 0.27 11.11 -2.31
CA LYS A 99 0.84 11.79 -1.14
C LYS A 99 -0.26 12.59 -0.47
N GLU A 100 -0.34 12.51 0.85
CA GLU A 100 -1.34 13.22 1.65
C GLU A 100 -0.64 14.19 2.60
N GLU A 101 -0.84 15.48 2.37
CA GLU A 101 -0.28 16.56 3.19
C GLU A 101 -1.41 17.23 3.98
N ARG A 102 -1.24 17.32 5.30
CA ARG A 102 -2.20 18.03 6.16
C ARG A 102 -2.01 19.53 6.00
N ARG A 103 -3.09 20.25 5.71
CA ARG A 103 -3.15 21.71 5.66
C ARG A 103 -3.39 22.31 7.05
N GLU A 104 -3.13 23.62 7.17
CA GLU A 104 -3.33 24.37 8.42
C GLU A 104 -4.77 24.30 8.94
N ASP A 105 -5.74 24.24 8.03
CA ASP A 105 -7.18 24.11 8.33
C ASP A 105 -7.59 22.68 8.78
N GLY A 106 -6.63 21.75 8.86
CA GLY A 106 -6.87 20.36 9.23
C GLY A 106 -7.36 19.46 8.10
N THR A 107 -7.60 19.99 6.90
CA THR A 107 -7.91 19.20 5.71
C THR A 107 -6.65 18.52 5.14
N PHE A 108 -6.85 17.58 4.22
CA PHE A 108 -5.75 16.90 3.54
C PHE A 108 -5.73 17.27 2.06
N MET A 109 -4.54 17.53 1.54
CA MET A 109 -4.28 17.71 0.12
C MET A 109 -3.63 16.44 -0.44
N GLY A 110 -4.30 15.83 -1.41
CA GLY A 110 -3.79 14.67 -2.15
C GLY A 110 -3.00 15.10 -3.38
N ARG A 111 -1.84 14.48 -3.62
CA ARG A 111 -1.09 14.56 -4.88
C ARG A 111 -0.88 13.15 -5.43
N GLU A 112 -1.51 12.84 -6.55
CA GLU A 112 -1.47 11.50 -7.14
C GLU A 112 -0.05 11.10 -7.52
N TRP A 113 0.32 9.87 -7.19
CA TRP A 113 1.61 9.31 -7.58
C TRP A 113 1.59 8.91 -9.05
N ASN A 114 2.60 9.38 -9.77
CA ASN A 114 2.81 9.05 -11.16
C ASN A 114 4.28 8.67 -11.34
N PHE A 115 4.53 7.61 -12.10
CA PHE A 115 5.84 7.43 -12.69
C PHE A 115 6.02 8.53 -13.73
N GLU A 116 7.12 9.27 -13.61
CA GLU A 116 7.55 10.22 -14.61
C GLU A 116 8.67 9.61 -15.44
N LYS A 117 8.83 10.10 -16.67
CA LYS A 117 9.96 9.69 -17.49
C LYS A 117 11.25 10.06 -16.76
N LEU A 118 12.15 9.08 -16.62
CA LEU A 118 13.48 9.34 -16.11
C LEU A 118 14.20 10.25 -17.12
N ASN A 119 14.37 11.52 -16.78
CA ASN A 119 15.20 12.46 -17.53
C ASN A 119 16.66 12.17 -17.17
N VAL A 120 17.26 11.18 -17.85
CA VAL A 120 18.70 10.88 -17.80
C VAL A 120 19.42 11.65 -18.88
#